data_AF-A0A7C1KK59-F1
#
_entry.id   AF-A0A7C1KK59-F1
#
_cell.length_a   1.000
_cell.length_b   1.000
_cell.length_c   1.000
_cell.angle_alpha   90.00
_cell.angle_beta   90.00
_cell.angle_gamma   90.00
#
_symmetry.space_group_name_H-M   'P 1'
#
loop_
_entity.id
_entity.type
_entity.pdbx_description
1 polymer ?
#
loop_
_entity_poly.entity_id
_entity_poly.type
_entity_poly.pdbx_seq_one_letter_code
_entity_poly.pdbx_strand_id
1 'polypeptide(L)'
;MISLPPTEFTYGRYSLGIVPTEAWKSTDTYVKWILKQNIIGFCNSIEIEVRPRGDHVAIMIEEDGWQQWCHIPLSIWKKYLGQLKVR
;
A
#
# COMPACT_ATOMS: atom_id res chain seq x y z
N MET A 1 7.88 -7.08 7.55
CA MET A 1 7.15 -5.82 7.33
C MET A 1 6.19 -5.62 8.48
N ILE A 2 6.13 -4.41 9.05
CA ILE A 2 5.36 -4.11 10.26
C ILE A 2 3.91 -3.81 9.88
N SER A 3 2.96 -4.40 10.60
CA SER A 3 1.56 -3.95 10.55
C SER A 3 1.46 -2.74 11.46
N LEU A 4 1.11 -1.56 10.93
CA LEU A 4 1.00 -0.36 11.76
C LEU A 4 -0.40 -0.27 12.36
N PRO A 5 -0.53 0.27 13.58
CA PRO A 5 -1.83 0.41 14.23
C PRO A 5 -2.74 1.38 13.45
N PRO A 6 -4.07 1.26 13.61
CA PRO A 6 -5.04 2.17 13.01
C PRO A 6 -4.72 3.66 13.20
N THR A 7 -4.15 4.03 14.36
CA THR A 7 -3.80 5.41 14.71
C THR A 7 -2.78 6.04 13.76
N GLU A 8 -1.86 5.25 13.19
CA GLU A 8 -0.90 5.76 12.21
C GLU A 8 -1.54 5.92 10.82
N PHE A 9 -2.58 5.13 10.54
CA PHE A 9 -3.36 5.23 9.31
C PHE A 9 -4.45 6.30 9.33
N THR A 10 -4.82 6.84 10.50
CA THR A 10 -5.91 7.83 10.63
C THR A 10 -5.49 9.29 10.42
N TYR A 11 -4.20 9.62 10.48
CA TYR A 11 -3.71 11.02 10.47
C TYR A 11 -2.87 11.42 9.24
N GLY A 12 -2.87 10.61 8.18
CA GLY A 12 -2.11 10.88 6.96
C GLY A 12 -2.72 11.97 6.08
N ARG A 13 -1.87 12.80 5.46
CA ARG A 13 -2.29 13.71 4.38
C ARG A 13 -2.70 12.87 3.16
N TYR A 14 -3.91 13.07 2.68
CA TYR A 14 -4.45 12.38 1.51
C TYR A 14 -3.86 13.02 0.24
N SER A 15 -2.91 12.36 -0.43
CA SER A 15 -2.58 12.70 -1.82
C SER A 15 -3.29 11.71 -2.75
N LEU A 16 -4.17 12.23 -3.61
CA LEU A 16 -5.05 11.44 -4.49
C LEU A 16 -4.32 10.81 -5.70
N GLY A 17 -2.98 10.70 -5.68
CA GLY A 17 -2.20 10.40 -6.90
C GLY A 17 -0.87 9.71 -6.69
N ILE A 18 -0.72 8.87 -5.66
CA ILE A 18 0.55 8.21 -5.31
C ILE A 18 0.94 7.12 -6.31
N VAL A 19 -0.05 6.39 -6.82
CA VAL A 19 0.20 5.29 -7.75
C VAL A 19 0.19 5.83 -9.19
N PRO A 20 1.33 5.84 -9.90
CA PRO A 20 1.39 6.38 -11.25
C PRO A 20 0.50 5.56 -12.19
N THR A 21 -0.12 6.22 -13.18
CA THR A 21 -1.00 5.57 -14.17
C THR A 21 -0.34 4.37 -14.86
N GLU A 22 0.98 4.45 -15.08
CA GLU A 22 1.79 3.37 -15.63
C GLU A 22 1.77 2.07 -14.79
N ALA A 23 1.69 2.19 -13.45
CA ALA A 23 1.61 1.01 -12.59
C ALA A 23 0.29 0.24 -12.81
N TRP A 24 -0.80 0.95 -13.12
CA TRP A 24 -2.13 0.38 -13.34
C TRP A 24 -2.28 -0.40 -14.66
N LYS A 25 -1.29 -0.37 -15.56
CA LYS A 25 -1.35 -1.06 -16.85
C LYS A 25 -1.43 -2.59 -16.74
N SER A 26 -0.86 -3.18 -15.70
CA SER A 26 -0.88 -4.62 -15.46
C SER A 26 -0.58 -4.94 -13.99
N THR A 27 -0.93 -6.16 -13.56
CA THR A 27 -0.53 -6.66 -12.24
C THR A 27 0.99 -6.65 -12.03
N ASP A 28 1.77 -6.95 -13.07
CA ASP A 28 3.23 -7.04 -12.97
C ASP A 28 3.88 -5.66 -12.85
N THR A 29 3.42 -4.69 -13.64
CA THR A 29 3.89 -3.30 -13.53
C THR A 29 3.54 -2.72 -12.16
N TYR A 30 2.38 -3.07 -11.62
CA TYR A 30 1.99 -2.64 -10.29
C TYR A 30 2.90 -3.24 -9.21
N VAL A 31 3.11 -4.56 -9.20
CA VAL A 31 4.02 -5.20 -8.24
C VAL A 31 5.45 -4.65 -8.36
N LYS A 32 5.94 -4.42 -9.59
CA LYS A 32 7.25 -3.78 -9.82
C LYS A 32 7.32 -2.36 -9.25
N TRP A 33 6.24 -1.59 -9.28
CA TRP A 33 6.18 -0.28 -8.64
C TRP A 33 6.22 -0.42 -7.12
N ILE A 34 5.40 -1.30 -6.52
CA ILE A 34 5.37 -1.55 -5.07
C ILE A 34 6.76 -1.96 -4.55
N LEU A 35 7.46 -2.83 -5.28
CA LEU A 35 8.82 -3.28 -4.93
C LEU A 35 9.87 -2.17 -4.85
N LYS A 36 9.61 -1.01 -5.44
CA LYS A 36 10.49 0.16 -5.39
C LYS A 36 10.16 1.11 -4.24
N GLN A 37 9.04 0.90 -3.56
CA GLN A 37 8.58 1.80 -2.49
C GLN A 37 9.21 1.42 -1.16
N ASN A 38 9.53 2.42 -0.34
CA ASN A 38 9.90 2.22 1.06
C ASN A 38 8.63 2.06 1.91
N ILE A 39 8.13 0.83 2.01
CA ILE A 39 6.90 0.53 2.76
C ILE A 39 7.26 0.37 4.24
N ILE A 40 6.84 1.34 5.04
CA ILE A 40 7.06 1.36 6.49
C ILE A 40 5.92 0.69 7.26
N GLY A 41 4.79 0.42 6.59
CA GLY A 41 3.81 -0.51 7.13
C GLY A 41 2.52 -0.69 6.34
N PHE A 42 1.62 -1.50 6.88
CA PHE A 42 0.34 -1.84 6.25
C PHE A 42 -0.75 -2.16 7.29
N CYS A 43 -2.01 -2.11 6.90
CA CYS A 43 -3.14 -2.62 7.68
C CYS A 43 -4.28 -3.10 6.76
N ASN A 44 -5.22 -3.84 7.32
CA ASN A 44 -6.40 -4.26 6.58
C ASN A 44 -7.39 -3.08 6.47
N SER A 45 -7.73 -2.70 5.25
CA SER A 45 -8.64 -1.57 4.95
C SER A 45 -9.97 -1.64 5.70
N ILE A 46 -10.46 -2.85 5.97
CA ILE A 46 -11.72 -3.06 6.71
C ILE A 46 -11.66 -2.58 8.16
N GLU A 47 -10.46 -2.51 8.75
CA GLU A 47 -10.25 -2.19 10.16
C GLU A 47 -10.20 -0.67 10.42
N ILE A 48 -9.91 0.13 9.39
CA ILE A 48 -9.54 1.54 9.55
C ILE A 48 -10.42 2.53 8.76
N GLU A 49 -11.09 2.08 7.69
CA GLU A 49 -11.80 2.98 6.78
C GLU A 49 -13.26 3.20 7.19
N VAL A 50 -13.71 4.46 7.17
CA VAL A 50 -15.12 4.83 7.33
C VAL A 50 -15.99 4.20 6.21
N ARG A 51 -15.40 3.98 5.03
CA ARG A 51 -16.01 3.26 3.90
C ARG A 51 -15.11 2.09 3.52
N PRO A 52 -15.27 0.94 4.19
CA PRO A 52 -14.32 -0.16 4.07
C PRO A 52 -14.25 -0.72 2.65
N ARG A 53 -13.03 -0.91 2.18
CA ARG A 53 -12.72 -1.64 0.94
C ARG A 53 -12.25 -3.05 1.31
N GLY A 54 -13.17 -4.01 1.30
CA GLY A 54 -12.88 -5.39 1.72
C GLY A 54 -11.90 -6.15 0.82
N ASP A 55 -11.60 -5.62 -0.36
CA ASP A 55 -10.70 -6.18 -1.36
C ASP A 55 -9.34 -5.45 -1.44
N HIS A 56 -9.04 -4.56 -0.48
CA HIS A 56 -7.81 -3.78 -0.45
C HIS A 56 -7.04 -3.94 0.87
N VAL A 57 -5.75 -3.62 0.81
CA VAL A 57 -4.88 -3.36 1.96
C VAL A 57 -4.44 -1.91 1.86
N ALA A 58 -4.44 -1.20 2.98
CA ALA A 58 -3.83 0.11 3.07
C ALA A 58 -2.35 -0.06 3.42
N ILE A 59 -1.47 0.64 2.70
CA ILE A 59 -0.03 0.65 2.96
C ILE A 59 0.43 2.09 3.24
N MET A 60 1.47 2.22 4.07
CA MET A 60 2.17 3.46 4.36
C MET A 60 3.54 3.42 3.69
N ILE A 61 3.81 4.42 2.86
CA ILE A 61 5.06 4.62 2.13
C ILE A 61 5.75 5.85 2.71
N GLU A 62 7.06 5.77 2.90
CA GLU A 62 7.90 6.92 3.29
C GLU A 62 8.80 7.34 2.14
N GLU A 63 8.73 8.62 1.75
CA GLU A 63 9.52 9.24 0.68
C GLU A 63 10.03 10.60 1.16
N ASP A 64 11.35 10.80 1.15
CA ASP A 64 12.00 12.05 1.59
C ASP A 64 11.56 12.57 2.96
N GLY A 65 11.32 11.65 3.91
CA GLY A 65 10.83 11.96 5.27
C GLY A 65 9.34 12.29 5.35
N TRP A 66 8.61 12.20 4.23
CA TRP A 66 7.16 12.33 4.18
C TRP A 66 6.50 10.97 4.13
N GLN A 67 5.41 10.82 4.90
CA GLN A 67 4.62 9.60 4.93
C GLN A 67 3.34 9.78 4.11
N GLN A 68 3.06 8.81 3.25
CA GLN A 68 1.91 8.80 2.35
C GLN A 68 1.23 7.44 2.40
N TRP A 69 -0.09 7.45 2.34
CA TRP A 69 -0.91 6.24 2.46
C TRP A 69 -1.60 5.91 1.13
N CYS A 70 -1.61 4.63 0.73
CA CYS A 70 -2.30 4.20 -0.49
C CYS A 70 -2.99 2.84 -0.34
N HIS A 71 -4.03 2.61 -1.16
CA HIS A 71 -4.82 1.38 -1.15
C HIS A 71 -4.37 0.48 -2.29
N ILE A 72 -3.99 -0.74 -1.96
CA ILE A 72 -3.52 -1.75 -2.90
C ILE A 72 -4.53 -2.89 -2.95
N PRO A 73 -5.00 -3.31 -4.14
CA PRO A 73 -5.84 -4.49 -4.25
C PRO A 73 -5.16 -5.73 -3.65
N LEU A 74 -5.91 -6.55 -2.91
CA LEU A 74 -5.39 -7.73 -2.21
C LEU A 74 -4.67 -8.71 -3.14
N SER A 75 -5.11 -8.83 -4.39
CA SER A 75 -4.46 -9.69 -5.40
C SER A 75 -3.03 -9.24 -5.71
N ILE A 76 -2.83 -7.94 -5.86
CA ILE A 76 -1.51 -7.32 -6.07
C ILE A 76 -0.65 -7.48 -4.82
N TRP A 77 -1.22 -7.20 -3.63
CA TRP A 77 -0.52 -7.34 -2.36
C TRP A 77 -0.02 -8.76 -2.10
N LYS A 78 -0.86 -9.77 -2.33
CA LYS A 78 -0.47 -11.19 -2.21
C LYS A 78 0.68 -11.55 -3.15
N LYS A 79 0.67 -11.04 -4.38
CA LYS A 79 1.75 -11.28 -5.35
C LYS A 79 3.06 -10.62 -4.93
N TYR A 80 2.98 -9.38 -4.42
CA TYR A 80 4.12 -8.67 -3.83
C TYR A 80 4.75 -9.46 -2.67
N LEU A 81 3.93 -9.89 -1.69
CA LEU A 81 4.40 -10.69 -0.57
C LEU A 81 5.02 -12.02 -1.02
N GLY A 82 4.49 -12.63 -2.07
CA GLY A 82 5.06 -13.83 -2.69
C GLY A 82 6.46 -13.59 -3.26
N GLN A 83 6.70 -12.44 -3.90
CA GLN A 83 8.02 -12.09 -4.45
C GLN A 83 9.04 -11.72 -3.36
N LEU A 84 8.61 -11.13 -2.25
CA LEU A 84 9.50 -10.87 -1.10
C LEU A 84 10.05 -12.15 -0.48
N LYS A 85 9.25 -13.23 -0.41
CA LYS A 85 9.68 -14.52 0.17
C LYS A 85 10.75 -15.24 -0.65
N VAL A 86 10.97 -14.82 -1.90
CA VAL A 86 11.94 -15.42 -2.82
C VAL A 86 13.28 -14.65 -2.82
N ARG A 87 13.35 -13.51 -2.13
CA ARG A 87 14.57 -12.72 -1.91
C ARG A 87 15.22 -13.07 -0.58
#